data_AF-A0A6A6EDA8-F1
#
_entry.id   AF-A0A6A6EDA8-F1
#
_cell.length_a   1.000
_cell.length_b   1.000
_cell.length_c   1.000
_cell.angle_alpha   90.00
_cell.angle_beta   90.00
_cell.angle_gamma   90.00
#
_symmetry.space_group_name_H-M   'P 1'
#
loop_
_entity.id
_entity.type
_entity.pdbx_description
1 polymer ?
#
loop_
_entity_poly.entity_id
_entity_poly.type
_entity_poly.pdbx_seq_one_letter_code
_entity_poly.pdbx_strand_id
1 'polypeptide(L)'
;PAAFYSFSFAQNPKWTSFHPPGPEIVQYYHDVCQKYQITDKIQLNTDVEQCRWLEDEQVWEVTLRRLVAGMGDLGAKDRMKVVEEKGESAVYSDTEIVRAKVVISAVGGLVEPKGWPDDVPGYEDFKGPLFHSARWDQCVDFTNKNVVVVGTGCSSAQLVPRLPNAPYNAKSVTQLMRSPPWVVPSFPPPGGDEWWEKNSPTLMKFPGLPAALRFFIFAGAEWDFRLFGGSEWAAKHRKMYEDKMLGRVKKIVPEKYHEILTPNYGVGCKRRIFDKRWLESLNDPKIELTTQPLKRVKENSIIIGPGVTYPEYAHPEMPEREVPADVIVLANGFDTTKWLHPLKVVGKGGKDLVETMEERGGAQAYQGTAMDGFPNFFIIFGPNTATGHSSVVMASENMINYSLKFVKLILDGEATTVDVKHEAEVAYTADIQKSLKKTVWMSGGCSSWYYTKNGWNSTVYPYTQIDFYRRCLFPKWSDWNVAYTKKGLAKKRTRQAMRLLTFAILIIGVHRIRQSGLGIRDVKAHFQSLLQGVLAKAVQHWNLVKDQAASWYSS
;
A
#
# COMPACT_ATOMS: atom_id res chain seq x y z
N PRO A 1 -8.21 7.02 8.55
CA PRO A 1 -8.75 6.53 9.84
C PRO A 1 -8.56 5.02 10.08
N ALA A 2 -8.44 4.62 11.34
CA ALA A 2 -8.10 3.26 11.78
C ALA A 2 -9.05 2.18 11.24
N ALA A 3 -10.36 2.43 11.28
CA ALA A 3 -11.38 1.48 10.84
C ALA A 3 -11.24 1.08 9.36
N PHE A 4 -10.61 1.92 8.53
CA PHE A 4 -10.34 1.61 7.11
C PHE A 4 -8.85 1.28 6.82
N TYR A 5 -7.97 1.58 7.77
CA TYR A 5 -6.54 1.23 7.74
C TYR A 5 -6.23 0.06 8.69
N SER A 6 -7.15 -0.91 8.72
CA SER A 6 -7.04 -2.18 9.43
C SER A 6 -7.63 -3.29 8.56
N PHE A 7 -7.32 -4.55 8.87
CA PHE A 7 -7.85 -5.69 8.12
C PHE A 7 -9.36 -5.83 8.30
N SER A 8 -10.09 -6.03 7.21
CA SER A 8 -11.55 -6.20 7.21
C SER A 8 -11.99 -7.43 8.02
N PHE A 9 -11.17 -8.48 8.05
CA PHE A 9 -11.41 -9.70 8.83
C PHE A 9 -10.98 -9.61 10.30
N ALA A 10 -10.23 -8.56 10.69
CA ALA A 10 -9.70 -8.38 12.03
C ALA A 10 -9.82 -6.92 12.49
N GLN A 11 -11.06 -6.41 12.56
CA GLN A 11 -11.33 -5.07 13.09
C GLN A 11 -10.98 -5.00 14.59
N ASN A 12 -10.40 -3.87 15.02
CA ASN A 12 -10.07 -3.61 16.41
C ASN A 12 -11.04 -2.55 16.98
N PRO A 13 -11.93 -2.90 17.94
CA PRO A 13 -12.82 -1.92 18.56
C PRO A 13 -12.10 -1.06 19.61
N LYS A 14 -10.87 -1.40 20.01
CA LYS A 14 -10.12 -0.75 21.09
C LYS A 14 -9.16 0.35 20.62
N TRP A 15 -9.29 0.82 19.38
CA TRP A 15 -8.46 1.93 18.90
C TRP A 15 -8.59 3.12 19.85
N THR A 16 -7.46 3.67 20.29
CA THR A 16 -7.43 4.79 21.23
C THR A 16 -7.88 6.08 20.58
N SER A 17 -7.71 6.23 19.26
CA SER A 17 -8.11 7.41 18.49
C SER A 17 -8.57 7.05 17.08
N PHE A 18 -9.16 8.01 16.37
CA PHE A 18 -9.62 7.81 14.99
C PHE A 18 -8.47 7.66 13.99
N HIS A 19 -7.32 8.26 14.31
CA HIS A 19 -6.08 8.22 13.55
C HIS A 19 -4.94 7.82 14.51
N PRO A 20 -4.81 6.52 14.82
CA PRO A 20 -3.89 6.02 15.83
C PRO A 20 -2.43 6.28 15.44
N PRO A 21 -1.53 6.50 16.43
CA PRO A 21 -0.11 6.66 16.18
C PRO A 21 0.53 5.35 15.71
N GLY A 22 1.71 5.45 15.10
CA GLY A 22 2.46 4.30 14.57
C GLY A 22 2.61 3.13 15.54
N PRO A 23 3.02 3.34 16.81
CA PRO A 23 3.18 2.26 17.78
C PRO A 23 1.88 1.47 18.04
N GLU A 24 0.72 2.12 18.03
CA GLU A 24 -0.56 1.43 18.21
C GLU A 24 -0.92 0.57 17.00
N ILE A 25 -0.59 1.03 15.78
CA ILE A 25 -0.76 0.24 14.55
C ILE A 25 0.16 -0.99 14.56
N VAL A 26 1.40 -0.84 15.03
CA VAL A 26 2.35 -1.96 15.19
C VAL A 26 1.80 -2.98 16.18
N GLN A 27 1.32 -2.53 17.35
CA GLN A 27 0.71 -3.41 18.33
C GLN A 27 -0.51 -4.15 17.75
N TYR A 28 -1.36 -3.46 16.99
CA TYR A 28 -2.48 -4.10 16.29
C TYR A 28 -2.02 -5.24 15.37
N TYR A 29 -0.94 -5.08 14.60
CA TYR A 29 -0.44 -6.16 13.75
C TYR A 29 0.11 -7.34 14.57
N HIS A 30 0.78 -7.09 15.69
CA HIS A 30 1.19 -8.17 16.62
C HIS A 30 -0.02 -8.92 17.19
N ASP A 31 -1.06 -8.21 17.62
CA ASP A 31 -2.29 -8.81 18.14
C ASP A 31 -2.99 -9.66 17.08
N VAL A 32 -3.00 -9.22 15.82
CA VAL A 32 -3.52 -10.01 14.69
C VAL A 32 -2.68 -11.28 14.49
N CYS A 33 -1.34 -11.19 14.50
CA CYS A 33 -0.49 -12.37 14.36
C CYS A 33 -0.72 -13.39 15.48
N GLN A 34 -0.87 -12.93 16.73
CA GLN A 34 -1.21 -13.77 17.87
C GLN A 34 -2.59 -14.40 17.73
N LYS A 35 -3.61 -13.62 17.36
CA LYS A 35 -4.98 -14.10 17.17
C LYS A 35 -5.07 -15.24 16.15
N TYR A 36 -4.31 -15.15 15.06
CA TYR A 36 -4.28 -16.16 14.00
C TYR A 36 -3.16 -17.19 14.16
N GLN A 37 -2.39 -17.14 15.27
CA GLN A 37 -1.34 -18.10 15.61
C GLN A 37 -0.31 -18.29 14.48
N ILE A 38 0.17 -17.18 13.92
CA ILE A 38 1.18 -17.20 12.83
C ILE A 38 2.56 -16.71 13.28
N THR A 39 2.72 -16.28 14.54
CA THR A 39 3.99 -15.73 15.03
C THR A 39 5.14 -16.73 14.92
N ASP A 40 4.88 -18.02 15.14
CA ASP A 40 5.86 -19.12 15.00
C ASP A 40 6.16 -19.48 13.53
N LYS A 41 5.46 -18.86 12.57
CA LYS A 41 5.66 -19.04 11.11
C LYS A 41 6.45 -17.89 10.49
N ILE A 42 6.84 -16.89 11.28
CA ILE A 42 7.59 -15.72 10.83
C ILE A 42 9.03 -15.86 11.31
N GLN A 43 9.96 -15.97 10.38
CA GLN A 43 11.39 -15.93 10.65
C GLN A 43 11.89 -14.49 10.48
N LEU A 44 12.22 -13.84 11.60
CA LEU A 44 12.81 -12.50 11.62
C LEU A 44 14.34 -12.57 11.40
N ASN A 45 14.97 -11.41 11.23
CA ASN A 45 16.43 -11.30 11.01
C ASN A 45 16.91 -12.20 9.87
N THR A 46 16.14 -12.30 8.79
CA THR A 46 16.44 -13.16 7.64
C THR A 46 16.03 -12.42 6.39
N ASP A 47 16.98 -12.22 5.48
CA ASP A 47 16.73 -11.68 4.15
C ASP A 47 16.38 -12.81 3.18
N VAL A 48 15.45 -12.56 2.27
CA VAL A 48 15.29 -13.41 1.08
C VAL A 48 16.12 -12.80 -0.04
N GLU A 49 17.22 -13.46 -0.39
CA GLU A 49 18.17 -12.96 -1.40
C GLU A 49 17.68 -13.26 -2.82
N GLN A 50 17.25 -14.52 -3.04
CA GLN A 50 16.85 -14.98 -4.36
C GLN A 50 15.70 -15.98 -4.31
N CYS A 51 14.79 -15.88 -5.27
CA CYS A 51 13.85 -16.92 -5.65
C CYS A 51 14.17 -17.38 -7.07
N ARG A 52 14.47 -18.66 -7.28
CA ARG A 52 14.78 -19.25 -8.59
C ARG A 52 13.80 -20.36 -8.94
N TRP A 53 13.18 -20.26 -10.12
CA TRP A 53 12.27 -21.28 -10.61
C TRP A 53 13.04 -22.49 -11.15
N LEU A 54 12.70 -23.69 -10.68
CA LEU A 54 13.23 -24.95 -11.16
C LEU A 54 12.21 -25.58 -12.11
N GLU A 55 12.44 -25.48 -13.42
CA GLU A 55 11.47 -25.88 -14.46
C GLU A 55 11.11 -27.37 -14.41
N ASP A 56 12.11 -28.24 -14.27
CA ASP A 56 11.93 -29.70 -14.26
C ASP A 56 11.12 -30.18 -13.05
N GLU A 57 11.20 -29.46 -11.94
CA GLU A 57 10.57 -29.83 -10.67
C GLU A 57 9.31 -29.02 -10.35
N GLN A 58 9.05 -27.95 -11.13
CA GLN A 58 7.90 -27.07 -11.00
C GLN A 58 7.75 -26.46 -9.60
N VAL A 59 8.88 -26.03 -9.02
CA VAL A 59 8.92 -25.36 -7.72
C VAL A 59 9.95 -24.22 -7.72
N TRP A 60 9.84 -23.34 -6.74
CA TRP A 60 10.82 -22.32 -6.41
C TRP A 60 11.87 -22.87 -5.45
N GLU A 61 13.13 -22.62 -5.74
CA GLU A 61 14.23 -22.64 -4.78
C GLU A 61 14.41 -21.22 -4.25
N VAL A 62 14.52 -21.07 -2.94
CA VAL A 62 14.58 -19.77 -2.27
C VAL A 62 15.82 -19.74 -1.36
N THR A 63 16.69 -18.77 -1.61
CA THR A 63 17.90 -18.53 -0.83
C THR A 63 17.62 -17.51 0.26
N LEU A 64 17.78 -17.93 1.51
CA LEU A 64 17.60 -17.14 2.71
C LEU A 64 18.97 -16.83 3.32
N ARG A 65 19.17 -15.59 3.76
CA ARG A 65 20.41 -15.14 4.41
C ARG A 65 20.09 -14.69 5.82
N ARG A 66 20.61 -15.40 6.83
CA ARG A 66 20.37 -15.05 8.25
C ARG A 66 21.25 -13.88 8.65
N LEU A 67 20.62 -12.82 9.15
CA LEU A 67 21.30 -11.59 9.56
C LEU A 67 21.88 -11.73 10.96
N VAL A 68 23.07 -11.16 11.15
CA VAL A 68 23.63 -10.92 12.49
C VAL A 68 22.74 -9.91 13.24
N ALA A 69 22.61 -10.08 14.55
CA ALA A 69 21.77 -9.21 15.38
C ALA A 69 22.12 -7.73 15.18
N GLY A 70 21.10 -6.89 15.04
CA GLY A 70 21.24 -5.44 14.77
C GLY A 70 21.41 -5.07 13.30
N MET A 71 21.72 -6.02 12.40
CA MET A 71 21.87 -5.71 10.97
C MET A 71 20.53 -5.54 10.25
N GLY A 72 19.44 -6.07 10.80
CA GLY A 72 18.09 -5.91 10.25
C GLY A 72 17.57 -4.47 10.25
N ASP A 73 18.13 -3.58 11.08
CA ASP A 73 17.75 -2.17 11.14
C ASP A 73 18.42 -1.32 10.04
N LEU A 74 19.50 -1.84 9.45
CA LEU A 74 20.18 -1.23 8.31
C LEU A 74 19.43 -1.57 7.03
N GLY A 75 19.40 -0.65 6.06
CA GLY A 75 18.87 -0.93 4.71
C GLY A 75 19.87 -1.75 3.91
N ALA A 76 19.43 -2.33 2.78
CA ALA A 76 20.28 -3.19 1.96
C ALA A 76 21.61 -2.51 1.56
N LYS A 77 21.57 -1.23 1.17
CA LYS A 77 22.78 -0.47 0.79
C LYS A 77 23.75 -0.29 1.96
N ASP A 78 23.23 -0.03 3.15
CA ASP A 78 24.07 0.19 4.33
C ASP A 78 24.69 -1.12 4.81
N ARG A 79 23.96 -2.23 4.70
CA ARG A 79 24.50 -3.57 4.92
C ARG A 79 25.65 -3.87 3.95
N MET A 80 25.51 -3.53 2.66
CA MET A 80 26.59 -3.74 1.69
C MET A 80 27.86 -2.94 2.02
N LYS A 81 27.74 -1.72 2.54
CA LYS A 81 28.91 -0.97 3.04
C LYS A 81 29.62 -1.70 4.18
N VAL A 82 28.86 -2.26 5.13
CA VAL A 82 29.44 -3.08 6.21
C VAL A 82 30.11 -4.34 5.67
N VAL A 83 29.53 -4.98 4.64
CA VAL A 83 30.17 -6.12 3.96
C VAL A 83 31.48 -5.71 3.29
N GLU A 84 31.52 -4.57 2.59
CA GLU A 84 32.74 -4.06 1.95
C GLU A 84 33.84 -3.74 2.97
N GLU A 85 33.49 -3.16 4.12
CA GLU A 85 34.45 -2.74 5.15
C GLU A 85 34.90 -3.89 6.07
N LYS A 86 33.98 -4.80 6.45
CA LYS A 86 34.17 -5.78 7.53
C LYS A 86 33.97 -7.23 7.10
N GLY A 87 33.65 -7.45 5.83
CA GLY A 87 33.37 -8.77 5.27
C GLY A 87 31.94 -9.24 5.47
N GLU A 88 31.56 -10.27 4.71
CA GLU A 88 30.18 -10.80 4.65
C GLU A 88 29.70 -11.34 6.01
N SER A 89 30.60 -11.94 6.80
CA SER A 89 30.30 -12.47 8.14
C SER A 89 29.91 -11.41 9.17
N ALA A 90 30.19 -10.13 8.91
CA ALA A 90 29.74 -9.03 9.77
C ALA A 90 28.24 -8.76 9.62
N VAL A 91 27.63 -9.20 8.50
CA VAL A 91 26.23 -8.98 8.18
C VAL A 91 25.44 -10.27 8.22
N TYR A 92 25.99 -11.35 7.67
CA TYR A 92 25.31 -12.63 7.51
C TYR A 92 25.98 -13.72 8.33
N SER A 93 25.16 -14.49 9.06
CA SER A 93 25.60 -15.60 9.90
C SER A 93 25.53 -16.95 9.18
N ASP A 94 24.55 -17.14 8.30
CA ASP A 94 24.29 -18.42 7.63
C ASP A 94 23.45 -18.23 6.35
N THR A 95 23.48 -19.24 5.48
CA THR A 95 22.67 -19.33 4.26
C THR A 95 21.82 -20.59 4.29
N GLU A 96 20.52 -20.44 4.08
CA GLU A 96 19.56 -21.54 4.06
C GLU A 96 18.86 -21.59 2.69
N ILE A 97 18.75 -22.78 2.11
CA ILE A 97 18.01 -23.00 0.85
C ILE A 97 16.73 -23.74 1.18
N VAL A 98 15.59 -23.15 0.84
CA VAL A 98 14.27 -23.76 1.00
C VAL A 98 13.57 -23.95 -0.34
N ARG A 99 12.66 -24.93 -0.41
CA ARG A 99 11.89 -25.21 -1.63
C ARG A 99 10.41 -24.92 -1.40
N ALA A 100 9.80 -24.20 -2.32
CA ALA A 100 8.42 -23.74 -2.21
C ALA A 100 7.63 -23.97 -3.50
N LYS A 101 6.43 -24.53 -3.40
CA LYS A 101 5.52 -24.67 -4.57
C LYS A 101 4.98 -23.33 -5.05
N VAL A 102 4.83 -22.39 -4.12
CA VAL A 102 4.26 -21.05 -4.32
C VAL A 102 5.10 -20.07 -3.52
N VAL A 103 5.42 -18.94 -4.13
CA VAL A 103 6.08 -17.82 -3.45
C VAL A 103 5.18 -16.59 -3.57
N ILE A 104 4.94 -15.90 -2.46
CA ILE A 104 4.19 -14.64 -2.45
C ILE A 104 5.11 -13.57 -1.88
N SER A 105 5.51 -12.62 -2.72
CA SER A 105 6.26 -11.45 -2.27
C SER A 105 5.31 -10.43 -1.65
N ALA A 106 5.60 -10.06 -0.40
CA ALA A 106 4.92 -8.99 0.34
C ALA A 106 5.92 -7.94 0.84
N VAL A 107 7.03 -7.75 0.10
CA VAL A 107 8.13 -6.86 0.49
C VAL A 107 7.71 -5.38 0.56
N GLY A 108 6.66 -4.98 -0.16
CA GLY A 108 6.15 -3.60 -0.16
C GLY A 108 6.88 -2.66 -1.13
N GLY A 109 6.47 -1.39 -1.16
CA GLY A 109 6.96 -0.39 -2.12
C GLY A 109 7.49 0.92 -1.51
N LEU A 110 7.49 1.03 -0.17
CA LEU A 110 8.01 2.19 0.58
C LEU A 110 8.89 1.67 1.73
N VAL A 111 9.98 0.99 1.36
CA VAL A 111 10.83 0.25 2.31
C VAL A 111 12.18 0.93 2.48
N GLU A 112 12.94 1.06 1.40
CA GLU A 112 14.28 1.62 1.45
C GLU A 112 14.22 3.15 1.51
N PRO A 113 14.72 3.78 2.59
CA PRO A 113 14.77 5.23 2.68
C PRO A 113 15.70 5.80 1.63
N LYS A 114 15.40 6.99 1.10
CA LYS A 114 16.35 7.69 0.24
C LYS A 114 17.55 8.10 1.08
N GLY A 115 18.73 7.90 0.50
CA GLY A 115 19.99 8.38 1.07
C GLY A 115 20.09 9.91 1.04
N TRP A 116 21.27 10.38 1.43
CA TRP A 116 21.64 11.77 1.26
C TRP A 116 21.59 12.18 -0.23
N PRO A 117 21.17 13.41 -0.58
CA PRO A 117 21.21 13.87 -1.97
C PRO A 117 22.65 13.90 -2.51
N ASP A 118 22.91 13.19 -3.61
CA ASP A 118 24.25 13.06 -4.19
C ASP A 118 24.86 14.41 -4.64
N ASP A 119 24.02 15.41 -4.90
CA ASP A 119 24.41 16.76 -5.35
C ASP A 119 24.73 17.73 -4.21
N VAL A 120 24.63 17.29 -2.94
CA VAL A 120 24.87 18.13 -1.76
C VAL A 120 26.11 17.64 -1.00
N PRO A 121 27.29 18.28 -1.16
CA PRO A 121 28.52 17.86 -0.48
C PRO A 121 28.59 18.23 1.01
N GLY A 122 29.54 17.61 1.72
CA GLY A 122 30.01 18.01 3.05
C GLY A 122 29.23 17.40 4.23
N TYR A 123 28.31 16.46 3.95
CA TYR A 123 27.51 15.82 5.00
C TYR A 123 28.33 14.81 5.81
N GLU A 124 29.44 14.32 5.24
CA GLU A 124 30.40 13.44 5.90
C GLU A 124 31.16 14.15 7.04
N ASP A 125 31.28 15.48 6.95
CA ASP A 125 31.99 16.29 7.95
C ASP A 125 31.10 16.75 9.11
N PHE A 126 29.78 16.57 8.98
CA PHE A 126 28.80 16.99 9.97
C PHE A 126 29.04 16.28 11.31
N LYS A 127 29.17 17.05 12.39
CA LYS A 127 29.48 16.53 13.73
C LYS A 127 28.23 16.12 14.52
N GLY A 128 27.06 16.61 14.12
CA GLY A 128 25.79 16.31 14.77
C GLY A 128 25.13 15.02 14.25
N PRO A 129 24.03 14.58 14.88
CA PRO A 129 23.24 13.46 14.38
C PRO A 129 22.59 13.77 13.02
N LEU A 130 22.78 12.87 12.05
CA LEU A 130 22.17 12.91 10.72
C LEU A 130 21.51 11.57 10.43
N PHE A 131 20.19 11.56 10.30
CA PHE A 131 19.44 10.33 10.07
C PHE A 131 18.15 10.55 9.28
N HIS A 132 17.64 9.47 8.69
CA HIS A 132 16.38 9.49 7.94
C HIS A 132 15.18 9.25 8.87
N SER A 133 14.04 9.90 8.61
CA SER A 133 12.84 9.83 9.44
C SER A 133 12.27 8.42 9.59
N ALA A 134 12.60 7.52 8.66
CA ALA A 134 12.21 6.10 8.71
C ALA A 134 13.03 5.28 9.72
N ARG A 135 14.19 5.79 10.14
CA ARG A 135 15.10 5.20 11.13
C ARG A 135 15.29 6.19 12.27
N TRP A 136 14.17 6.57 12.88
CA TRP A 136 14.16 7.60 13.90
C TRP A 136 15.01 7.16 15.09
N ASP A 137 16.08 7.91 15.37
CA ASP A 137 16.93 7.65 16.52
C ASP A 137 16.30 8.25 17.79
N GLN A 138 15.85 7.36 18.68
CA GLN A 138 15.23 7.73 19.96
C GLN A 138 16.24 8.27 20.98
N CYS A 139 17.55 8.09 20.74
CA CYS A 139 18.60 8.50 21.67
C CYS A 139 19.05 9.96 21.44
N VAL A 140 18.65 10.58 20.33
CA VAL A 140 19.01 11.96 20.01
C VAL A 140 18.23 12.94 20.88
N ASP A 141 18.96 13.74 21.66
CA ASP A 141 18.40 14.86 22.42
C ASP A 141 18.23 16.09 21.52
N PHE A 142 16.98 16.51 21.35
CA PHE A 142 16.59 17.69 20.60
C PHE A 142 16.53 18.97 21.45
N THR A 143 16.64 18.85 22.77
CA THR A 143 16.44 19.96 23.70
C THR A 143 17.44 21.07 23.42
N ASN A 144 16.92 22.28 23.19
CA ASN A 144 17.72 23.47 22.86
C ASN A 144 18.62 23.33 21.61
N LYS A 145 18.35 22.37 20.72
CA LYS A 145 19.08 22.18 19.46
C LYS A 145 18.46 22.94 18.29
N ASN A 146 19.30 23.34 17.33
CA ASN A 146 18.88 23.82 16.02
C ASN A 146 18.72 22.62 15.09
N VAL A 147 17.50 22.40 14.62
CA VAL A 147 17.14 21.21 13.85
C VAL A 147 16.87 21.59 12.40
N VAL A 148 17.55 20.94 11.48
CA VAL A 148 17.25 21.05 10.05
C VAL A 148 16.42 19.85 9.61
N VAL A 149 15.31 20.10 8.92
CA VAL A 149 14.47 19.04 8.33
C VAL A 149 14.47 19.17 6.81
N VAL A 150 14.98 18.15 6.11
CA VAL A 150 15.06 18.14 4.64
C VAL A 150 13.82 17.46 4.08
N GLY A 151 12.89 18.24 3.51
CA GLY A 151 11.68 17.76 2.85
C GLY A 151 10.37 18.20 3.52
N THR A 152 9.30 18.17 2.74
CA THR A 152 7.93 18.59 3.12
C THR A 152 6.88 17.53 2.82
N GLY A 153 7.27 16.25 2.83
CA GLY A 153 6.35 15.13 2.63
C GLY A 153 5.50 14.80 3.87
N CYS A 154 4.79 13.66 3.82
CA CYS A 154 3.96 13.18 4.93
C CYS A 154 4.72 12.99 6.24
N SER A 155 6.01 12.61 6.19
CA SER A 155 6.85 12.46 7.38
C SER A 155 7.05 13.81 8.07
N SER A 156 7.43 14.83 7.31
CA SER A 156 7.70 16.17 7.84
C SER A 156 6.46 16.81 8.44
N ALA A 157 5.30 16.67 7.79
CA ALA A 157 4.03 17.19 8.31
C ALA A 157 3.65 16.62 9.68
N GLN A 158 4.14 15.42 10.03
CA GLN A 158 3.90 14.79 11.33
C GLN A 158 4.96 15.15 12.37
N LEU A 159 6.24 15.22 11.98
CA LEU A 159 7.34 15.44 12.93
C LEU A 159 7.59 16.92 13.23
N VAL A 160 7.54 17.81 12.22
CA VAL A 160 7.92 19.23 12.37
C VAL A 160 7.11 19.95 13.44
N PRO A 161 5.77 19.77 13.53
CA PRO A 161 4.97 20.42 14.57
C PRO A 161 5.35 20.02 16.00
N ARG A 162 5.99 18.85 16.17
CA ARG A 162 6.37 18.33 17.48
C ARG A 162 7.74 18.79 17.94
N LEU A 163 8.67 19.04 17.01
CA LEU A 163 10.06 19.40 17.31
C LEU A 163 10.23 20.60 18.27
N PRO A 164 9.56 21.75 18.09
CA PRO A 164 9.74 22.89 18.99
C PRO A 164 9.08 22.74 20.37
N ASN A 165 8.27 21.69 20.55
CA ASN A 165 7.39 21.45 21.68
C ASN A 165 7.79 20.18 22.44
N ALA A 166 7.20 19.95 23.62
CA ALA A 166 7.41 18.72 24.35
C ALA A 166 7.00 17.49 23.50
N PRO A 167 7.78 16.39 23.52
CA PRO A 167 8.94 16.17 24.39
C PRO A 167 10.28 16.67 23.85
N TYR A 168 10.34 17.19 22.61
CA TYR A 168 11.62 17.46 21.92
C TYR A 168 12.24 18.83 22.26
N ASN A 169 11.43 19.86 22.46
CA ASN A 169 11.86 21.20 22.91
C ASN A 169 13.05 21.78 22.13
N ALA A 170 13.06 21.62 20.80
CA ALA A 170 14.06 22.22 19.93
C ALA A 170 14.10 23.75 20.08
N LYS A 171 15.30 24.31 19.97
CA LYS A 171 15.53 25.77 19.98
C LYS A 171 14.98 26.41 18.70
N SER A 172 15.27 25.79 17.56
CA SER A 172 14.84 26.24 16.24
C SER A 172 14.65 25.04 15.31
N VAL A 173 13.79 25.20 14.32
CA VAL A 173 13.54 24.20 13.27
C VAL A 173 13.55 24.92 11.92
N THR A 174 14.54 24.63 11.07
CA THR A 174 14.56 25.10 9.68
C THR A 174 14.16 23.96 8.76
N GLN A 175 12.99 24.08 8.14
CA GLN A 175 12.45 23.11 7.20
C GLN A 175 12.73 23.53 5.76
N LEU A 176 13.42 22.66 5.02
CA LEU A 176 13.80 22.88 3.62
C LEU A 176 12.76 22.26 2.70
N MET A 177 12.04 23.11 1.97
CA MET A 177 10.98 22.73 1.05
C MET A 177 11.41 22.88 -0.39
N ARG A 178 11.44 21.78 -1.16
CA ARG A 178 11.68 21.88 -2.60
C ARG A 178 10.45 22.33 -3.39
N SER A 179 9.29 21.77 -3.06
CA SER A 179 7.99 22.10 -3.68
C SER A 179 6.88 21.93 -2.66
N PRO A 180 5.86 22.81 -2.62
CA PRO A 180 4.78 22.68 -1.66
C PRO A 180 3.88 21.49 -1.97
N PRO A 181 3.47 20.69 -0.97
CA PRO A 181 2.45 19.66 -1.12
C PRO A 181 1.04 20.28 -1.13
N TRP A 182 0.06 19.58 -1.70
CA TRP A 182 -1.34 19.85 -1.41
C TRP A 182 -1.70 19.34 -0.02
N VAL A 183 -1.96 20.27 0.89
CA VAL A 183 -2.34 20.00 2.27
C VAL A 183 -3.85 20.10 2.43
N VAL A 184 -4.45 19.07 3.00
CA VAL A 184 -5.90 18.94 3.19
C VAL A 184 -6.20 18.67 4.66
N PRO A 185 -7.33 19.15 5.21
CA PRO A 185 -7.67 18.85 6.59
C PRO A 185 -7.85 17.35 6.80
N SER A 186 -7.33 16.84 7.91
CA SER A 186 -7.67 15.50 8.39
C SER A 186 -9.16 15.42 8.69
N PHE A 187 -9.79 14.28 8.39
CA PHE A 187 -11.20 14.07 8.66
C PHE A 187 -11.44 14.03 10.18
N PRO A 188 -12.26 14.93 10.74
CA PRO A 188 -12.59 14.85 12.15
C PRO A 188 -13.42 13.59 12.40
N PRO A 189 -13.21 12.88 13.52
CA PRO A 189 -14.12 11.81 13.89
C PRO A 189 -15.51 12.35 14.26
N PRO A 190 -16.55 11.49 14.21
CA PRO A 190 -17.84 11.80 14.79
C PRO A 190 -17.69 12.29 16.25
N GLY A 191 -18.24 13.46 16.57
CA GLY A 191 -18.16 14.06 17.91
C GLY A 191 -16.86 14.79 18.24
N GLY A 192 -15.86 14.82 17.34
CA GLY A 192 -14.54 15.40 17.62
C GLY A 192 -13.58 14.42 18.31
N ASP A 193 -12.29 14.73 18.30
CA ASP A 193 -11.23 13.82 18.77
C ASP A 193 -11.49 13.37 20.23
N GLU A 194 -11.69 14.29 21.18
CA GLU A 194 -11.92 13.95 22.61
C GLU A 194 -13.15 13.06 22.83
N TRP A 195 -14.28 13.38 22.19
CA TRP A 195 -15.48 12.56 22.32
C TRP A 195 -15.27 11.18 21.72
N TRP A 196 -14.59 11.09 20.56
CA TRP A 196 -14.31 9.83 19.91
C TRP A 196 -13.41 8.93 20.74
N GLU A 197 -12.31 9.47 21.28
CA GLU A 197 -11.37 8.74 22.13
C GLU A 197 -12.07 8.17 23.37
N LYS A 198 -12.98 8.95 23.98
CA LYS A 198 -13.76 8.52 25.13
C LYS A 198 -14.81 7.45 24.80
N ASN A 199 -15.54 7.59 23.70
CA ASN A 199 -16.76 6.81 23.45
C ASN A 199 -16.55 5.65 22.47
N SER A 200 -15.61 5.77 21.52
CA SER A 200 -15.42 4.78 20.47
C SER A 200 -15.07 3.36 20.96
N PRO A 201 -14.28 3.16 22.05
CA PRO A 201 -13.98 1.80 22.53
C PRO A 201 -15.21 1.01 22.97
N THR A 202 -16.27 1.70 23.41
CA THR A 202 -17.54 1.08 23.79
C THR A 202 -18.47 0.96 22.58
N LEU A 203 -18.60 2.03 21.77
CA LEU A 203 -19.47 2.04 20.59
C LEU A 203 -19.06 1.00 19.56
N MET A 204 -17.76 0.87 19.29
CA MET A 204 -17.25 -0.04 18.25
C MET A 204 -17.38 -1.52 18.60
N LYS A 205 -17.89 -1.87 19.80
CA LYS A 205 -18.26 -3.24 20.15
C LYS A 205 -19.62 -3.66 19.60
N PHE A 206 -20.49 -2.70 19.23
CA PHE A 206 -21.81 -3.03 18.69
C PHE A 206 -21.70 -3.71 17.32
N PRO A 207 -22.31 -4.90 17.14
CA PRO A 207 -22.26 -5.61 15.87
C PRO A 207 -22.72 -4.74 14.69
N GLY A 208 -21.97 -4.80 13.58
CA GLY A 208 -22.28 -4.03 12.37
C GLY A 208 -21.79 -2.57 12.39
N LEU A 209 -21.63 -1.93 13.55
CA LEU A 209 -21.19 -0.52 13.60
C LEU A 209 -19.77 -0.31 13.03
N PRO A 210 -18.77 -1.15 13.35
CA PRO A 210 -17.46 -1.05 12.70
C PRO A 210 -17.51 -1.21 11.18
N ALA A 211 -18.36 -2.13 10.69
CA ALA A 211 -18.54 -2.35 9.26
C ALA A 211 -19.20 -1.15 8.58
N ALA A 212 -20.22 -0.55 9.21
CA ALA A 212 -20.86 0.65 8.72
C ALA A 212 -19.88 1.84 8.67
N LEU A 213 -19.13 2.09 9.75
CA LEU A 213 -18.12 3.15 9.77
C LEU A 213 -17.08 2.94 8.66
N ARG A 214 -16.56 1.72 8.53
CA ARG A 214 -15.62 1.36 7.47
C ARG A 214 -16.21 1.62 6.08
N PHE A 215 -17.48 1.26 5.85
CA PHE A 215 -18.18 1.49 4.60
C PHE A 215 -18.33 2.99 4.29
N PHE A 216 -18.70 3.82 5.26
CA PHE A 216 -18.84 5.27 5.04
C PHE A 216 -17.49 5.95 4.76
N ILE A 217 -16.41 5.53 5.44
CA ILE A 217 -15.05 6.00 5.13
C ILE A 217 -14.66 5.59 3.70
N PHE A 218 -14.93 4.34 3.32
CA PHE A 218 -14.72 3.85 1.96
C PHE A 218 -15.52 4.65 0.93
N ALA A 219 -16.82 4.88 1.14
CA ALA A 219 -17.65 5.64 0.22
C ALA A 219 -17.15 7.09 0.03
N GLY A 220 -16.70 7.74 1.11
CA GLY A 220 -16.05 9.05 1.04
C GLY A 220 -14.73 9.04 0.26
N ALA A 221 -13.90 8.00 0.46
CA ALA A 221 -12.67 7.81 -0.29
C ALA A 221 -12.92 7.59 -1.79
N GLU A 222 -13.91 6.76 -2.15
CA GLU A 222 -14.30 6.53 -3.55
C GLU A 222 -14.93 7.77 -4.19
N TRP A 223 -15.70 8.57 -3.42
CA TRP A 223 -16.19 9.87 -3.89
C TRP A 223 -15.03 10.80 -4.26
N ASP A 224 -13.92 10.76 -3.52
CA ASP A 224 -12.70 11.51 -3.81
C ASP A 224 -12.00 11.11 -5.11
N PHE A 225 -12.31 9.95 -5.69
CA PHE A 225 -11.81 9.56 -7.00
C PHE A 225 -12.17 10.58 -8.11
N ARG A 226 -13.28 11.33 -7.93
CA ARG A 226 -13.68 12.42 -8.84
C ARG A 226 -12.60 13.46 -9.10
N LEU A 227 -11.66 13.64 -8.15
CA LEU A 227 -10.57 14.60 -8.27
C LEU A 227 -9.46 14.11 -9.21
N PHE A 228 -9.43 12.83 -9.58
CA PHE A 228 -8.26 12.25 -10.26
C PHE A 228 -8.45 12.06 -11.77
N GLY A 229 -9.69 12.10 -12.28
CA GLY A 229 -9.98 11.95 -13.71
C GLY A 229 -9.57 13.17 -14.56
N GLY A 230 -9.29 12.97 -15.85
CA GLY A 230 -8.90 14.02 -16.79
C GLY A 230 -10.05 14.76 -17.48
N SER A 231 -11.31 14.46 -17.15
CA SER A 231 -12.47 15.14 -17.74
C SER A 231 -12.59 16.60 -17.27
N GLU A 232 -13.29 17.43 -18.03
CA GLU A 232 -13.59 18.82 -17.65
C GLU A 232 -14.35 18.89 -16.32
N TRP A 233 -15.28 17.96 -16.09
CA TRP A 233 -16.00 17.84 -14.83
C TRP A 233 -15.06 17.62 -13.65
N ALA A 234 -14.09 16.69 -13.79
CA ALA A 234 -13.09 16.43 -12.76
C ALA A 234 -12.15 17.63 -12.56
N ALA A 235 -11.74 18.30 -13.64
CA ALA A 235 -10.93 19.52 -13.60
C ALA A 235 -11.63 20.65 -12.84
N LYS A 236 -12.93 20.89 -13.10
CA LYS A 236 -13.73 21.87 -12.36
C LYS A 236 -13.80 21.55 -10.86
N HIS A 237 -14.02 20.28 -10.51
CA HIS A 237 -14.07 19.85 -9.10
C HIS A 237 -12.71 19.96 -8.40
N ARG A 238 -11.62 19.65 -9.10
CA ARG A 238 -10.27 19.91 -8.61
C ARG A 238 -10.06 21.40 -8.34
N LYS A 239 -10.37 22.26 -9.30
CA LYS A 239 -10.17 23.72 -9.16
C LYS A 239 -10.93 24.28 -7.96
N MET A 240 -12.20 23.93 -7.79
CA MET A 240 -12.98 24.32 -6.60
C MET A 240 -12.34 23.82 -5.29
N TYR A 241 -11.76 22.62 -5.30
CA TYR A 241 -11.09 22.06 -4.14
C TYR A 241 -9.75 22.77 -3.86
N GLU A 242 -8.96 23.06 -4.89
CA GLU A 242 -7.71 23.82 -4.83
C GLU A 242 -7.95 25.21 -4.24
N ASP A 243 -8.93 25.96 -4.76
CA ASP A 243 -9.27 27.29 -4.28
C ASP A 243 -9.71 27.27 -2.81
N LYS A 244 -10.46 26.24 -2.40
CA LYS A 244 -10.83 26.03 -0.99
C LYS A 244 -9.61 25.77 -0.10
N MET A 245 -8.65 24.96 -0.57
CA MET A 245 -7.43 24.67 0.21
C MET A 245 -6.52 25.89 0.32
N LEU A 246 -6.34 26.65 -0.76
CA LEU A 246 -5.57 27.89 -0.75
C LEU A 246 -6.21 28.97 0.12
N GLY A 247 -7.55 29.08 0.11
CA GLY A 247 -8.28 29.95 1.03
C GLY A 247 -8.04 29.59 2.50
N ARG A 248 -7.90 28.30 2.82
CA ARG A 248 -7.52 27.85 4.17
C ARG A 248 -6.08 28.25 4.51
N VAL A 249 -5.11 28.04 3.62
CA VAL A 249 -3.71 28.46 3.83
C VAL A 249 -3.65 29.95 4.17
N LYS A 250 -4.32 30.79 3.38
CA LYS A 250 -4.37 32.24 3.62
C LYS A 250 -4.95 32.63 4.98
N LYS A 251 -5.87 31.81 5.52
CA LYS A 251 -6.55 32.07 6.79
C LYS A 251 -5.71 31.70 8.02
N ILE A 252 -4.89 30.65 7.95
CA ILE A 252 -4.26 30.05 9.14
C ILE A 252 -2.73 30.12 9.15
N VAL A 253 -2.11 30.49 8.03
CA VAL A 253 -0.65 30.56 7.89
C VAL A 253 -0.21 32.03 7.79
N PRO A 254 0.95 32.41 8.35
CA PRO A 254 1.52 33.75 8.15
C PRO A 254 1.70 34.12 6.67
N GLU A 255 1.46 35.39 6.35
CA GLU A 255 1.48 35.93 4.97
C GLU A 255 2.80 35.65 4.23
N LYS A 256 3.94 35.71 4.94
CA LYS A 256 5.27 35.41 4.40
C LYS A 256 5.42 34.03 3.74
N TYR A 257 4.53 33.07 4.06
CA TYR A 257 4.58 31.73 3.48
C TYR A 257 3.52 31.48 2.39
N HIS A 258 2.61 32.41 2.13
CA HIS A 258 1.49 32.20 1.20
C HIS A 258 1.97 31.90 -0.22
N GLU A 259 3.00 32.61 -0.69
CA GLU A 259 3.60 32.40 -2.01
C GLU A 259 4.21 31.01 -2.14
N ILE A 260 5.12 30.64 -1.24
CA ILE A 260 5.82 29.36 -1.29
C ILE A 260 4.92 28.15 -1.03
N LEU A 261 3.76 28.34 -0.39
CA LEU A 261 2.77 27.29 -0.12
C LEU A 261 1.68 27.17 -1.18
N THR A 262 1.75 27.91 -2.29
CA THR A 262 0.77 27.82 -3.38
C THR A 262 1.28 26.90 -4.48
N PRO A 263 0.80 25.64 -4.60
CA PRO A 263 1.27 24.71 -5.62
C PRO A 263 0.86 25.13 -7.03
N ASN A 264 1.75 24.95 -8.01
CA ASN A 264 1.57 25.25 -9.43
C ASN A 264 1.15 24.01 -10.24
N TYR A 265 0.69 22.97 -9.54
CA TYR A 265 0.28 21.70 -10.11
C TYR A 265 -1.04 21.27 -9.48
N GLY A 266 -1.82 20.44 -10.18
CA GLY A 266 -3.17 20.07 -9.78
C GLY A 266 -3.24 19.19 -8.52
N VAL A 267 -4.29 19.36 -7.72
CA VAL A 267 -4.54 18.52 -6.55
C VAL A 267 -4.73 17.05 -6.97
N GLY A 268 -4.08 16.15 -6.25
CA GLY A 268 -4.09 14.71 -6.54
C GLY A 268 -2.96 14.25 -7.47
N CYS A 269 -2.21 15.15 -8.10
CA CYS A 269 -1.03 14.78 -8.91
C CYS A 269 0.04 14.07 -8.04
N LYS A 270 0.24 14.57 -6.82
CA LYS A 270 0.96 13.86 -5.74
C LYS A 270 -0.03 13.42 -4.66
N ARG A 271 0.38 12.49 -3.79
CA ARG A 271 -0.40 12.13 -2.60
C ARG A 271 -0.66 13.37 -1.74
N ARG A 272 -1.93 13.60 -1.40
CA ARG A 272 -2.36 14.68 -0.51
C ARG A 272 -1.86 14.44 0.91
N ILE A 273 -1.46 15.50 1.60
CA ILE A 273 -1.10 15.44 3.02
C ILE A 273 -2.33 15.74 3.85
N PHE A 274 -2.81 14.76 4.61
CA PHE A 274 -3.88 14.96 5.59
C PHE A 274 -3.29 15.57 6.85
N ASP A 275 -3.53 16.86 7.01
CA ASP A 275 -2.92 17.66 8.05
C ASP A 275 -3.84 17.84 9.27
N LYS A 276 -3.23 17.70 10.44
CA LYS A 276 -3.82 18.09 11.72
C LYS A 276 -3.18 19.35 12.29
N ARG A 277 -1.89 19.65 12.02
CA ARG A 277 -1.11 20.66 12.77
C ARG A 277 0.04 21.32 12.00
N TRP A 278 0.45 20.83 10.84
CA TRP A 278 1.60 21.34 10.08
C TRP A 278 1.41 22.79 9.64
N LEU A 279 0.28 23.12 8.99
CA LEU A 279 0.04 24.51 8.58
C LEU A 279 -0.04 25.45 9.78
N GLU A 280 -0.69 25.02 10.86
CA GLU A 280 -0.82 25.82 12.08
C GLU A 280 0.53 26.02 12.78
N SER A 281 1.40 25.00 12.76
CA SER A 281 2.74 25.07 13.36
C SER A 281 3.64 26.13 12.73
N LEU A 282 3.36 26.58 11.52
CA LEU A 282 4.11 27.65 10.87
C LEU A 282 3.93 29.03 11.54
N ASN A 283 2.99 29.16 12.49
CA ASN A 283 2.87 30.34 13.34
C ASN A 283 3.88 30.34 14.52
N ASP A 284 4.50 29.20 14.82
CA ASP A 284 5.52 29.11 15.86
C ASP A 284 6.79 29.86 15.39
N PRO A 285 7.28 30.87 16.13
CA PRO A 285 8.46 31.62 15.73
C PRO A 285 9.74 30.77 15.69
N LYS A 286 9.75 29.58 16.30
CA LYS A 286 10.86 28.63 16.22
C LYS A 286 10.91 27.88 14.89
N ILE A 287 9.83 27.87 14.11
CA ILE A 287 9.76 27.17 12.82
C ILE A 287 9.95 28.15 11.67
N GLU A 288 11.00 27.90 10.88
CA GLU A 288 11.23 28.54 9.60
C GLU A 288 10.99 27.55 8.46
N LEU A 289 10.07 27.89 7.55
CA LEU A 289 9.90 27.18 6.28
C LEU A 289 10.58 27.98 5.17
N THR A 290 11.49 27.35 4.42
CA THR A 290 12.19 28.03 3.32
C THR A 290 12.26 27.15 2.08
N THR A 291 12.31 27.80 0.92
CA THR A 291 12.52 27.17 -0.39
C THR A 291 13.94 27.40 -0.92
N GLN A 292 14.83 28.00 -0.14
CA GLN A 292 16.25 28.09 -0.52
C GLN A 292 16.84 26.68 -0.64
N PRO A 293 17.54 26.36 -1.75
CA PRO A 293 18.14 25.04 -1.94
C PRO A 293 19.23 24.77 -0.91
N LEU A 294 19.30 23.54 -0.41
CA LEU A 294 20.46 23.07 0.36
C LEU A 294 21.66 22.93 -0.58
N LYS A 295 22.76 23.67 -0.30
CA LYS A 295 23.96 23.64 -1.14
C LYS A 295 25.06 22.75 -0.62
N ARG A 296 25.35 22.86 0.68
CA ARG A 296 26.38 22.05 1.33
C ARG A 296 26.14 21.99 2.83
N VAL A 297 26.71 20.99 3.45
CA VAL A 297 26.78 20.86 4.90
C VAL A 297 28.19 21.24 5.36
N LYS A 298 28.28 21.82 6.56
CA LYS A 298 29.52 22.08 7.30
C LYS A 298 29.45 21.33 8.63
N GLU A 299 30.52 21.36 9.42
CA GLU A 299 30.61 20.65 10.69
C GLU A 299 29.42 20.87 11.66
N ASN A 300 28.90 22.10 11.76
CA ASN A 300 27.82 22.47 12.70
C ASN A 300 26.75 23.39 12.07
N SER A 301 26.64 23.38 10.73
CA SER A 301 25.74 24.26 10.00
C SER A 301 25.45 23.73 8.60
N ILE A 302 24.43 24.31 7.96
CA ILE A 302 24.16 24.11 6.54
C ILE A 302 24.25 25.44 5.80
N ILE A 303 24.56 25.36 4.52
CA ILE A 303 24.51 26.49 3.60
C ILE A 303 23.30 26.33 2.69
N ILE A 304 22.44 27.34 2.65
CA ILE A 304 21.26 27.38 1.78
C ILE A 304 21.30 28.61 0.87
N GLY A 305 20.65 28.52 -0.29
CA GLY A 305 20.66 29.58 -1.31
C GLY A 305 21.81 29.41 -2.31
N PRO A 306 22.19 30.43 -3.09
CA PRO A 306 21.34 31.57 -3.40
C PRO A 306 20.06 31.14 -4.15
N GLY A 307 19.11 32.06 -4.22
CA GLY A 307 17.81 31.87 -4.85
C GLY A 307 16.91 30.87 -4.13
N VAL A 308 15.83 30.48 -4.81
CA VAL A 308 14.83 29.53 -4.28
C VAL A 308 14.53 28.44 -5.29
N THR A 309 14.05 27.30 -4.81
CA THR A 309 13.56 26.21 -5.67
C THR A 309 12.08 26.36 -6.00
N TYR A 310 11.35 27.24 -5.30
CA TYR A 310 9.92 27.40 -5.49
C TYR A 310 9.37 28.75 -4.96
N PRO A 311 8.46 29.41 -5.71
CA PRO A 311 8.24 29.20 -7.15
C PRO A 311 9.54 29.45 -7.92
N GLU A 312 9.78 28.73 -9.03
CA GLU A 312 11.07 28.76 -9.75
C GLU A 312 11.47 30.17 -10.26
N TYR A 313 10.49 31.05 -10.44
CA TYR A 313 10.69 32.43 -10.92
C TYR A 313 10.86 33.46 -9.79
N ALA A 314 10.71 33.05 -8.53
CA ALA A 314 10.69 33.98 -7.40
C ALA A 314 12.10 34.23 -6.85
N HIS A 315 12.34 35.44 -6.36
CA HIS A 315 13.50 35.86 -5.54
C HIS A 315 14.88 35.30 -5.98
N PRO A 316 15.30 35.39 -7.27
CA PRO A 316 16.62 34.94 -7.71
C PRO A 316 17.78 35.67 -6.99
N GLU A 317 17.52 36.84 -6.45
CA GLU A 317 18.44 37.69 -5.69
C GLU A 317 18.66 37.25 -4.24
N MET A 318 17.89 36.27 -3.73
CA MET A 318 18.02 35.83 -2.34
C MET A 318 19.44 35.29 -2.10
N PRO A 319 20.24 35.89 -1.19
CA PRO A 319 21.64 35.54 -1.04
C PRO A 319 21.80 34.17 -0.37
N GLU A 320 22.95 33.55 -0.61
CA GLU A 320 23.38 32.41 0.18
C GLU A 320 23.49 32.82 1.67
N ARG A 321 23.03 31.95 2.57
CA ARG A 321 23.20 32.14 4.02
C ARG A 321 23.52 30.84 4.73
N GLU A 322 24.20 30.99 5.86
CA GLU A 322 24.53 29.91 6.77
C GLU A 322 23.45 29.77 7.85
N VAL A 323 23.02 28.54 8.10
CA VAL A 323 22.01 28.19 9.11
C VAL A 323 22.63 27.19 10.10
N PRO A 324 22.68 27.51 11.40
CA PRO A 324 23.15 26.57 12.42
C PRO A 324 22.36 25.26 12.39
N ALA A 325 23.06 24.14 12.53
CA ALA A 325 22.46 22.82 12.53
C ALA A 325 23.19 21.95 13.56
N ASP A 326 22.47 21.56 14.60
CA ASP A 326 22.95 20.56 15.57
C ASP A 326 22.44 19.15 15.23
N VAL A 327 21.29 19.06 14.56
CA VAL A 327 20.65 17.82 14.12
C VAL A 327 20.09 17.99 12.71
N ILE A 328 20.31 17.01 11.84
CA ILE A 328 19.73 16.98 10.49
C ILE A 328 18.83 15.76 10.35
N VAL A 329 17.55 15.98 10.07
CA VAL A 329 16.57 14.92 9.82
C VAL A 329 16.21 14.89 8.34
N LEU A 330 16.54 13.80 7.65
CA LEU A 330 16.09 13.56 6.28
C LEU A 330 14.64 13.06 6.28
N ALA A 331 13.76 13.84 5.66
CA ALA A 331 12.36 13.48 5.42
C ALA A 331 12.06 13.54 3.91
N ASN A 332 13.01 13.02 3.11
CA ASN A 332 13.05 13.10 1.65
C ASN A 332 12.42 11.87 0.94
N GLY A 333 11.94 10.87 1.69
CA GLY A 333 11.09 9.79 1.20
C GLY A 333 11.83 8.46 1.00
N PHE A 334 11.34 7.64 0.06
CA PHE A 334 11.83 6.26 -0.16
C PHE A 334 12.27 6.05 -1.61
N ASP A 335 13.12 5.07 -1.87
CA ASP A 335 13.43 4.60 -3.23
C ASP A 335 12.25 3.76 -3.74
N THR A 336 11.39 4.38 -4.54
CA THR A 336 10.11 3.80 -4.99
C THR A 336 10.15 3.25 -6.41
N THR A 337 11.28 3.39 -7.10
CA THR A 337 11.41 2.99 -8.51
C THR A 337 11.99 1.59 -8.68
N LYS A 338 12.66 1.08 -7.63
CA LYS A 338 13.22 -0.28 -7.61
C LYS A 338 12.22 -1.24 -6.97
N TRP A 339 11.49 -1.98 -7.80
CA TRP A 339 10.52 -2.97 -7.35
C TRP A 339 11.21 -4.23 -6.83
N LEU A 340 10.60 -4.86 -5.83
CA LEU A 340 11.07 -6.09 -5.17
C LEU A 340 12.42 -6.01 -4.44
N HIS A 341 13.13 -4.88 -4.48
CA HIS A 341 14.48 -4.76 -3.93
C HIS A 341 14.57 -5.16 -2.42
N PRO A 342 15.60 -5.92 -2.00
CA PRO A 342 16.70 -6.49 -2.79
C PRO A 342 16.43 -7.89 -3.38
N LEU A 343 15.19 -8.38 -3.30
CA LEU A 343 14.83 -9.73 -3.75
C LEU A 343 15.06 -9.91 -5.26
N LYS A 344 15.94 -10.86 -5.61
CA LYS A 344 16.10 -11.32 -7.00
C LYS A 344 15.08 -12.42 -7.31
N VAL A 345 14.37 -12.33 -8.43
CA VAL A 345 13.37 -13.34 -8.82
C VAL A 345 13.65 -13.82 -10.23
N VAL A 346 14.13 -15.07 -10.33
CA VAL A 346 14.55 -15.69 -11.59
C VAL A 346 13.51 -16.72 -12.01
N GLY A 347 12.76 -16.42 -13.06
CA GLY A 347 11.69 -17.25 -13.61
C GLY A 347 12.17 -18.25 -14.65
N LYS A 348 11.26 -18.61 -15.57
CA LYS A 348 11.54 -19.50 -16.69
C LYS A 348 12.68 -18.97 -17.58
N GLY A 349 13.45 -19.88 -18.15
CA GLY A 349 14.60 -19.55 -19.01
C GLY A 349 15.69 -18.73 -18.33
N GLY A 350 15.73 -18.69 -16.99
CA GLY A 350 16.72 -17.94 -16.23
C GLY A 350 16.51 -16.41 -16.26
N LYS A 351 15.34 -15.93 -16.68
CA LYS A 351 15.04 -14.49 -16.78
C LYS A 351 14.74 -13.88 -15.41
N ASP A 352 15.37 -12.74 -15.11
CA ASP A 352 15.05 -11.96 -13.92
C ASP A 352 13.78 -11.12 -14.12
N LEU A 353 12.94 -11.06 -13.09
CA LEU A 353 11.64 -10.40 -13.12
C LEU A 353 11.76 -8.89 -13.31
N VAL A 354 12.68 -8.24 -12.60
CA VAL A 354 12.87 -6.78 -12.68
C VAL A 354 13.52 -6.42 -14.02
N GLU A 355 14.51 -7.18 -14.48
CA GLU A 355 15.09 -7.01 -15.82
C GLU A 355 14.02 -7.17 -16.90
N THR A 356 13.16 -8.18 -16.80
CA THR A 356 12.06 -8.40 -17.76
C THR A 356 11.06 -7.24 -17.76
N MET A 357 10.77 -6.65 -16.60
CA MET A 357 9.96 -5.44 -16.51
C MET A 357 10.62 -4.27 -17.24
N GLU A 358 11.93 -4.05 -17.04
CA GLU A 358 12.70 -2.98 -17.67
C GLU A 358 12.79 -3.15 -19.19
N GLU A 359 13.07 -4.37 -19.68
CA GLU A 359 13.07 -4.74 -21.11
C GLU A 359 11.74 -4.39 -21.79
N ARG A 360 10.64 -4.45 -21.04
CA ARG A 360 9.28 -4.14 -21.53
C ARG A 360 8.84 -2.68 -21.30
N GLY A 361 9.76 -1.82 -20.88
CA GLY A 361 9.55 -0.37 -20.74
C GLY A 361 9.33 0.13 -19.31
N GLY A 362 9.15 -0.76 -18.34
CA GLY A 362 9.07 -0.43 -16.93
C GLY A 362 8.26 -1.43 -16.10
N ALA A 363 8.33 -1.25 -14.77
CA ALA A 363 7.65 -2.12 -13.82
C ALA A 363 6.14 -2.26 -14.09
N GLN A 364 5.70 -3.52 -14.14
CA GLN A 364 4.35 -3.93 -14.49
C GLN A 364 4.04 -5.30 -13.87
N ALA A 365 2.77 -5.56 -13.58
CA ALA A 365 2.29 -6.88 -13.25
C ALA A 365 0.80 -6.97 -13.59
N TYR A 366 0.36 -8.11 -14.11
CA TYR A 366 -1.05 -8.39 -14.36
C TYR A 366 -1.82 -8.34 -13.04
N GLN A 367 -2.81 -7.44 -12.98
CA GLN A 367 -3.56 -7.11 -11.74
C GLN A 367 -2.66 -6.71 -10.56
N GLY A 368 -1.44 -6.24 -10.84
CA GLY A 368 -0.45 -5.91 -9.82
C GLY A 368 0.09 -7.11 -9.04
N THR A 369 -0.22 -8.35 -9.45
CA THR A 369 0.10 -9.56 -8.67
C THR A 369 0.92 -10.61 -9.42
N ALA A 370 0.85 -10.72 -10.74
CA ALA A 370 1.51 -11.81 -11.47
C ALA A 370 2.18 -11.32 -12.75
N MET A 371 3.17 -12.08 -13.24
CA MET A 371 3.90 -11.80 -14.47
C MET A 371 4.14 -13.09 -15.25
N ASP A 372 4.00 -13.04 -16.58
CA ASP A 372 4.21 -14.20 -17.44
C ASP A 372 5.67 -14.67 -17.38
N GLY A 373 5.87 -15.98 -17.32
CA GLY A 373 7.21 -16.56 -17.16
C GLY A 373 7.63 -16.74 -15.70
N PHE A 374 6.81 -16.29 -14.75
CA PHE A 374 7.06 -16.42 -13.30
C PHE A 374 5.92 -17.24 -12.64
N PRO A 375 5.79 -18.54 -12.99
CA PRO A 375 4.69 -19.36 -12.52
C PRO A 375 4.68 -19.48 -10.98
N ASN A 376 3.49 -19.55 -10.40
CA ASN A 376 3.28 -19.71 -8.95
C ASN A 376 3.91 -18.60 -8.08
N PHE A 377 4.43 -17.52 -8.68
CA PHE A 377 4.92 -16.34 -7.98
C PHE A 377 3.86 -15.26 -8.01
N PHE A 378 3.59 -14.66 -6.84
CA PHE A 378 2.63 -13.57 -6.71
C PHE A 378 3.23 -12.39 -5.95
N ILE A 379 2.77 -11.18 -6.25
CA ILE A 379 3.20 -9.93 -5.63
C ILE A 379 1.99 -9.31 -4.93
N ILE A 380 2.13 -8.98 -3.65
CA ILE A 380 1.15 -8.16 -2.94
C ILE A 380 1.70 -6.74 -2.84
N PHE A 381 0.87 -5.78 -3.22
CA PHE A 381 1.27 -4.38 -3.39
C PHE A 381 2.33 -4.20 -4.46
N GLY A 382 2.16 -4.86 -5.60
CA GLY A 382 3.01 -4.72 -6.79
C GLY A 382 2.70 -3.48 -7.65
N PRO A 383 3.29 -3.40 -8.85
CA PRO A 383 3.10 -2.25 -9.75
C PRO A 383 1.64 -1.96 -10.06
N ASN A 384 1.31 -0.67 -10.21
CA ASN A 384 -0.02 -0.15 -10.53
C ASN A 384 -1.13 -0.55 -9.54
N THR A 385 -0.80 -0.69 -8.24
CA THR A 385 -1.78 -1.03 -7.18
C THR A 385 -1.98 0.07 -6.15
N ALA A 386 -1.05 1.03 -6.07
CA ALA A 386 -1.20 2.16 -5.17
C ALA A 386 -2.39 3.02 -5.59
N THR A 387 -3.05 3.63 -4.62
CA THR A 387 -4.19 4.51 -4.89
C THR A 387 -3.94 5.88 -4.29
N GLY A 388 -4.29 6.93 -5.03
CA GLY A 388 -4.21 8.31 -4.54
C GLY A 388 -5.38 8.72 -3.63
N HIS A 389 -6.45 7.91 -3.57
CA HIS A 389 -7.73 8.27 -2.97
C HIS A 389 -8.23 7.30 -1.89
N SER A 390 -7.75 6.05 -1.85
CA SER A 390 -8.33 4.97 -1.05
C SER A 390 -7.29 4.22 -0.22
N SER A 391 -7.66 3.08 0.38
CA SER A 391 -6.81 2.34 1.31
C SER A 391 -5.96 1.27 0.63
N VAL A 392 -4.64 1.32 0.86
CA VAL A 392 -3.70 0.26 0.45
C VAL A 392 -4.01 -1.08 1.11
N VAL A 393 -4.57 -1.08 2.33
CA VAL A 393 -4.95 -2.31 3.02
C VAL A 393 -6.06 -3.02 2.24
N MET A 394 -7.06 -2.29 1.75
CA MET A 394 -8.13 -2.85 0.92
C MET A 394 -7.59 -3.39 -0.41
N ALA A 395 -6.71 -2.64 -1.09
CA ALA A 395 -6.07 -3.12 -2.32
C ALA A 395 -5.29 -4.43 -2.07
N SER A 396 -4.56 -4.49 -0.95
CA SER A 396 -3.77 -5.67 -0.55
C SER A 396 -4.66 -6.88 -0.26
N GLU A 397 -5.75 -6.71 0.50
CA GLU A 397 -6.73 -7.77 0.75
C GLU A 397 -7.34 -8.29 -0.56
N ASN A 398 -7.63 -7.39 -1.51
CA ASN A 398 -8.15 -7.78 -2.83
C ASN A 398 -7.13 -8.62 -3.62
N MET A 399 -5.86 -8.23 -3.65
CA MET A 399 -4.79 -9.00 -4.30
C MET A 399 -4.56 -10.36 -3.63
N ILE A 400 -4.61 -10.42 -2.30
CA ILE A 400 -4.51 -11.69 -1.56
C ILE A 400 -5.67 -12.61 -1.95
N ASN A 401 -6.91 -12.11 -1.89
CA ASN A 401 -8.10 -12.89 -2.25
C ASN A 401 -8.09 -13.33 -3.72
N TYR A 402 -7.54 -12.52 -4.62
CA TYR A 402 -7.34 -12.89 -6.01
C TYR A 402 -6.32 -14.03 -6.14
N SER A 403 -5.13 -13.86 -5.56
CA SER A 403 -4.02 -14.82 -5.64
C SER A 403 -4.41 -16.17 -5.01
N LEU A 404 -5.12 -16.17 -3.89
CA LEU A 404 -5.59 -17.38 -3.21
C LEU A 404 -6.49 -18.27 -4.08
N LYS A 405 -7.20 -17.71 -5.07
CA LYS A 405 -8.01 -18.53 -6.02
C LYS A 405 -7.14 -19.44 -6.88
N PHE A 406 -5.91 -19.01 -7.19
CA PHE A 406 -4.94 -19.77 -7.98
C PHE A 406 -4.08 -20.65 -7.08
N VAL A 407 -3.58 -20.11 -5.96
CA VAL A 407 -2.80 -20.86 -4.95
C VAL A 407 -3.57 -22.07 -4.46
N LYS A 408 -4.89 -21.95 -4.25
CA LYS A 408 -5.74 -23.07 -3.86
C LYS A 408 -5.67 -24.26 -4.82
N LEU A 409 -5.55 -24.03 -6.14
CA LEU A 409 -5.43 -25.12 -7.11
C LEU A 409 -4.15 -25.93 -6.89
N ILE A 410 -3.05 -25.25 -6.54
CA ILE A 410 -1.74 -25.87 -6.30
C ILE A 410 -1.76 -26.65 -4.99
N LEU A 411 -2.25 -26.03 -3.91
CA LEU A 411 -2.34 -26.66 -2.59
C LEU A 411 -3.31 -27.85 -2.56
N ASP A 412 -4.43 -27.77 -3.29
CA ASP A 412 -5.39 -28.88 -3.40
C ASP A 412 -4.88 -30.01 -4.35
N GLY A 413 -3.71 -29.83 -5.00
CA GLY A 413 -3.14 -30.76 -5.97
C GLY A 413 -3.94 -30.85 -7.28
N GLU A 414 -4.71 -29.82 -7.61
CA GLU A 414 -5.49 -29.69 -8.85
C GLU A 414 -4.66 -29.13 -10.00
N ALA A 415 -3.61 -28.36 -9.72
CA ALA A 415 -2.67 -27.85 -10.71
C ALA A 415 -1.23 -27.96 -10.18
N THR A 416 -0.26 -28.07 -11.08
CA THR A 416 1.16 -27.95 -10.72
C THR A 416 1.66 -26.52 -10.88
N THR A 417 1.23 -25.85 -11.95
CA THR A 417 1.58 -24.45 -12.22
C THR A 417 0.37 -23.61 -12.61
N VAL A 418 0.41 -22.34 -12.20
CA VAL A 418 -0.42 -21.25 -12.70
C VAL A 418 0.50 -20.12 -13.16
N ASP A 419 0.31 -19.69 -14.40
CA ASP A 419 1.11 -18.65 -15.02
C ASP A 419 0.17 -17.73 -15.82
N VAL A 420 0.40 -16.42 -15.81
CA VAL A 420 -0.41 -15.52 -16.63
C VAL A 420 0.04 -15.63 -18.09
N LYS A 421 -0.89 -15.47 -19.02
CA LYS A 421 -0.57 -15.45 -20.44
C LYS A 421 0.12 -14.14 -20.82
N HIS A 422 1.17 -14.23 -21.63
CA HIS A 422 1.92 -13.07 -22.11
C HIS A 422 1.02 -12.02 -22.76
N GLU A 423 0.15 -12.43 -23.68
CA GLU A 423 -0.77 -11.54 -24.38
C GLU A 423 -1.77 -10.84 -23.44
N ALA A 424 -2.14 -11.50 -22.33
CA ALA A 424 -3.04 -10.93 -21.34
C ALA A 424 -2.34 -9.89 -20.45
N GLU A 425 -1.09 -10.14 -20.07
CA GLU A 425 -0.26 -9.17 -19.36
C GLU A 425 -0.02 -7.93 -20.23
N VAL A 426 0.46 -8.11 -21.46
CA VAL A 426 0.73 -6.99 -22.37
C VAL A 426 -0.53 -6.15 -22.62
N ALA A 427 -1.67 -6.79 -22.87
CA ALA A 427 -2.93 -6.08 -23.05
C ALA A 427 -3.38 -5.34 -21.78
N TYR A 428 -3.22 -5.94 -20.61
CA TYR A 428 -3.54 -5.32 -19.33
C TYR A 428 -2.66 -4.09 -19.09
N THR A 429 -1.34 -4.21 -19.25
CA THR A 429 -0.40 -3.10 -19.04
C THR A 429 -0.67 -1.96 -20.01
N ALA A 430 -0.92 -2.26 -21.29
CA ALA A 430 -1.24 -1.24 -22.29
C ALA A 430 -2.50 -0.45 -21.92
N ASP A 431 -3.56 -1.12 -21.44
CA ASP A 431 -4.78 -0.48 -20.96
C ASP A 431 -4.53 0.43 -19.75
N ILE A 432 -3.75 -0.06 -18.77
CA ILE A 432 -3.37 0.69 -17.57
C ILE A 432 -2.58 1.95 -17.94
N GLN A 433 -1.51 1.83 -18.71
CA GLN A 433 -0.68 2.97 -19.12
C GLN A 433 -1.45 3.97 -19.98
N LYS A 434 -2.32 3.49 -20.88
CA LYS A 434 -3.22 4.36 -21.67
C LYS A 434 -4.21 5.12 -20.79
N SER A 435 -4.74 4.47 -19.76
CA SER A 435 -5.72 5.07 -18.85
C SER A 435 -5.07 6.08 -17.90
N LEU A 436 -3.85 5.82 -17.43
CA LEU A 436 -3.09 6.74 -16.58
C LEU A 436 -2.83 8.10 -17.26
N LYS A 437 -2.60 8.13 -18.58
CA LYS A 437 -2.45 9.38 -19.34
C LYS A 437 -3.68 10.31 -19.24
N LYS A 438 -4.86 9.76 -18.93
CA LYS A 438 -6.12 10.50 -18.77
C LYS A 438 -6.40 10.91 -17.32
N THR A 439 -5.39 10.94 -16.47
CA THR A 439 -5.54 11.24 -15.04
C THR A 439 -4.63 12.38 -14.61
N VAL A 440 -4.97 13.04 -13.51
CA VAL A 440 -4.15 14.11 -12.91
C VAL A 440 -2.75 13.61 -12.49
N TRP A 441 -2.55 12.31 -12.31
CA TRP A 441 -1.23 11.74 -11.99
C TRP A 441 -0.22 11.93 -13.13
N MET A 442 -0.69 12.07 -14.37
CA MET A 442 0.15 12.30 -15.55
C MET A 442 -0.05 13.70 -16.15
N SER A 443 -1.25 14.27 -16.06
CA SER A 443 -1.57 15.58 -16.65
C SER A 443 -1.57 16.73 -15.63
N GLY A 444 -1.32 16.46 -14.35
CA GLY A 444 -1.43 17.46 -13.28
C GLY A 444 -0.26 18.43 -13.17
N GLY A 445 0.79 18.30 -14.00
CA GLY A 445 1.91 19.25 -14.05
C GLY A 445 2.92 19.13 -12.90
N CYS A 446 2.86 18.07 -12.08
CA CYS A 446 3.80 17.87 -10.98
C CYS A 446 4.89 16.87 -11.33
N SER A 447 6.10 17.06 -10.80
CA SER A 447 7.12 16.00 -10.70
C SER A 447 6.77 15.06 -9.53
N SER A 448 6.41 13.81 -9.82
CA SER A 448 6.00 12.81 -8.84
C SER A 448 6.87 11.56 -8.91
N TRP A 449 7.00 10.85 -7.79
CA TRP A 449 7.69 9.56 -7.72
C TRP A 449 6.91 8.42 -8.38
N TYR A 450 5.69 8.68 -8.86
CA TYR A 450 4.83 7.70 -9.51
C TYR A 450 5.32 7.23 -10.88
N TYR A 451 6.10 8.05 -11.59
CA TYR A 451 6.47 7.79 -12.97
C TYR A 451 7.94 8.09 -13.26
N THR A 452 8.49 7.40 -14.27
CA THR A 452 9.87 7.57 -14.73
C THR A 452 10.01 8.77 -15.66
N LYS A 453 11.25 9.21 -15.94
CA LYS A 453 11.50 10.31 -16.89
C LYS A 453 10.86 10.10 -18.27
N ASN A 454 10.69 8.85 -18.69
CA ASN A 454 10.08 8.46 -19.97
C ASN A 454 8.54 8.41 -19.90
N GLY A 455 7.95 8.80 -18.78
CA GLY A 455 6.49 8.85 -18.58
C GLY A 455 5.84 7.52 -18.21
N TRP A 456 6.61 6.48 -17.87
CA TRP A 456 6.06 5.21 -17.41
C TRP A 456 5.61 5.30 -15.96
N ASN A 457 4.32 5.10 -15.68
CA ASN A 457 3.79 5.15 -14.33
C ASN A 457 3.60 3.73 -13.80
N SER A 458 4.51 3.27 -12.94
CA SER A 458 4.50 1.93 -12.36
C SER A 458 3.78 1.87 -11.01
N THR A 459 3.31 3.00 -10.47
CA THR A 459 2.83 3.04 -9.10
C THR A 459 1.32 2.95 -9.00
N VAL A 460 0.60 3.83 -9.72
CA VAL A 460 -0.80 4.12 -9.39
C VAL A 460 -1.75 3.30 -10.25
N TYR A 461 -2.87 2.87 -9.65
CA TYR A 461 -4.00 2.26 -10.35
C TYR A 461 -4.95 3.35 -10.90
N PRO A 462 -5.28 3.37 -12.21
CA PRO A 462 -6.04 4.46 -12.83
C PRO A 462 -7.57 4.41 -12.59
N TYR A 463 -8.09 3.42 -11.86
CA TYR A 463 -9.54 3.27 -11.61
C TYR A 463 -9.88 3.24 -10.12
N THR A 464 -11.17 3.09 -9.82
CA THR A 464 -11.73 3.01 -8.46
C THR A 464 -11.34 1.70 -7.76
N GLN A 465 -11.39 1.68 -6.42
CA GLN A 465 -11.25 0.41 -5.70
C GLN A 465 -12.47 -0.50 -5.86
N ILE A 466 -13.62 0.04 -6.26
CA ILE A 466 -14.76 -0.77 -6.70
C ILE A 466 -14.40 -1.61 -7.94
N ASP A 467 -13.76 -1.00 -8.95
CA ASP A 467 -13.34 -1.76 -10.13
C ASP A 467 -12.25 -2.77 -9.78
N PHE A 468 -11.26 -2.37 -8.96
CA PHE A 468 -10.20 -3.28 -8.51
C PHE A 468 -10.75 -4.48 -7.73
N TYR A 469 -11.67 -4.24 -6.79
CA TYR A 469 -12.39 -5.28 -6.05
C TYR A 469 -13.12 -6.23 -7.00
N ARG A 470 -13.89 -5.71 -7.97
CA ARG A 470 -14.61 -6.52 -8.95
C ARG A 470 -13.66 -7.41 -9.76
N ARG A 471 -12.55 -6.85 -10.26
CA ARG A 471 -11.52 -7.59 -11.02
C ARG A 471 -10.87 -8.69 -10.17
N CYS A 472 -10.59 -8.40 -8.90
CA CYS A 472 -10.02 -9.37 -7.96
C CYS A 472 -11.03 -10.47 -7.55
N LEU A 473 -12.31 -10.12 -7.41
CA LEU A 473 -13.35 -11.06 -7.04
C LEU A 473 -13.67 -12.03 -8.19
N PHE A 474 -13.61 -11.56 -9.43
CA PHE A 474 -13.93 -12.34 -10.63
C PHE A 474 -12.75 -12.41 -11.61
N PRO A 475 -11.77 -13.31 -11.38
CA PRO A 475 -10.67 -13.50 -12.31
C PRO A 475 -11.14 -13.91 -13.71
N LYS A 476 -10.49 -13.36 -14.73
CA LYS A 476 -10.60 -13.86 -16.11
C LYS A 476 -9.76 -15.12 -16.25
N TRP A 477 -10.37 -16.28 -15.99
CA TRP A 477 -9.68 -17.58 -16.07
C TRP A 477 -9.08 -17.90 -17.45
N SER A 478 -9.57 -17.27 -18.52
CA SER A 478 -9.01 -17.37 -19.87
C SER A 478 -7.62 -16.78 -20.02
N ASP A 479 -7.23 -15.86 -19.13
CA ASP A 479 -5.98 -15.10 -19.18
C ASP A 479 -4.83 -15.88 -18.51
N TRP A 480 -5.10 -17.10 -18.03
CA TRP A 480 -4.16 -17.91 -17.27
C TRP A 480 -3.88 -19.25 -17.94
N ASN A 481 -2.61 -19.63 -17.93
CA ASN A 481 -2.13 -20.96 -18.24
C ASN A 481 -2.10 -21.79 -16.95
N VAL A 482 -3.07 -22.69 -16.80
CA VAL A 482 -3.16 -23.60 -15.64
C VAL A 482 -2.80 -25.01 -16.07
N ALA A 483 -1.67 -25.51 -15.58
CA ALA A 483 -1.25 -26.89 -15.80
C ALA A 483 -1.99 -27.82 -14.83
N TYR A 484 -3.18 -28.27 -15.22
CA TYR A 484 -4.01 -29.14 -14.39
C TYR A 484 -3.41 -30.55 -14.25
N THR A 485 -3.47 -31.09 -13.03
CA THR A 485 -3.22 -32.51 -12.78
C THR A 485 -4.41 -33.36 -13.27
N LYS A 486 -4.25 -34.70 -13.30
CA LYS A 486 -5.37 -35.62 -13.56
C LYS A 486 -6.56 -35.36 -12.61
N LYS A 487 -6.27 -35.14 -11.33
CA LYS A 487 -7.26 -34.78 -10.29
C LYS A 487 -7.97 -33.46 -10.63
N GLY A 488 -7.21 -32.43 -10.99
CA GLY A 488 -7.77 -31.13 -11.37
C GLY A 488 -8.65 -31.18 -12.62
N LEU A 489 -8.23 -31.92 -13.65
CA LEU A 489 -9.01 -32.11 -14.88
C LEU A 489 -10.34 -32.82 -14.59
N ALA A 490 -10.32 -33.89 -13.78
CA ALA A 490 -11.54 -34.59 -13.38
C ALA A 490 -12.50 -33.63 -12.65
N LYS A 491 -12.01 -32.89 -11.64
CA LYS A 491 -12.84 -31.93 -10.88
C LYS A 491 -13.36 -30.79 -11.75
N LYS A 492 -12.56 -30.29 -12.69
CA LYS A 492 -12.96 -29.26 -13.65
C LYS A 492 -14.10 -29.76 -14.54
N ARG A 493 -13.99 -30.97 -15.10
CA ARG A 493 -15.04 -31.60 -15.92
C ARG A 493 -16.32 -31.80 -15.10
N THR A 494 -16.22 -32.31 -13.87
CA THR A 494 -17.38 -32.48 -12.98
C THR A 494 -18.07 -31.15 -12.68
N ARG A 495 -17.31 -30.09 -12.35
CA ARG A 495 -17.86 -28.74 -12.11
C ARG A 495 -18.56 -28.19 -13.36
N GLN A 496 -18.00 -28.40 -14.55
CA GLN A 496 -18.60 -27.99 -15.81
C GLN A 496 -19.91 -28.75 -16.08
N ALA A 497 -19.91 -30.08 -15.92
CA ALA A 497 -21.11 -30.90 -16.07
C ALA A 497 -22.21 -30.49 -15.09
N MET A 498 -21.88 -30.26 -13.81
CA MET A 498 -22.85 -29.78 -12.82
C MET A 498 -23.43 -28.40 -13.19
N ARG A 499 -22.60 -27.46 -13.67
CA ARG A 499 -23.10 -26.14 -14.10
C ARG A 499 -24.05 -26.25 -15.29
N LEU A 500 -23.69 -27.06 -16.30
CA LEU A 500 -24.56 -27.32 -17.44
C LEU A 500 -25.87 -27.98 -17.01
N LEU A 501 -25.82 -28.93 -16.08
CA LEU A 501 -26.99 -29.57 -15.50
C LEU A 501 -27.87 -28.56 -14.74
N THR A 502 -27.30 -27.72 -13.89
CA THR A 502 -28.04 -26.66 -13.17
C THR A 502 -28.68 -25.69 -14.15
N PHE A 503 -27.98 -25.29 -15.21
CA PHE A 503 -28.52 -24.41 -16.23
C PHE A 503 -29.66 -25.07 -17.02
N ALA A 504 -29.51 -26.35 -17.39
CA ALA A 504 -30.56 -27.13 -18.02
C ALA A 504 -31.80 -27.25 -17.12
N ILE A 505 -31.62 -27.54 -15.82
CA ILE A 505 -32.72 -27.58 -14.84
C ILE A 505 -33.42 -26.23 -14.72
N LEU A 506 -32.66 -25.12 -14.67
CA LEU A 506 -33.23 -23.77 -14.63
C LEU A 506 -34.03 -23.44 -15.89
N ILE A 507 -33.50 -23.76 -17.08
CA ILE A 507 -34.22 -23.57 -18.35
C ILE A 507 -35.50 -24.40 -18.38
N ILE A 508 -35.42 -25.69 -18.02
CA ILE A 508 -36.59 -26.58 -17.97
C ILE A 508 -37.60 -26.04 -16.95
N GLY A 509 -37.14 -25.56 -15.79
CA GLY A 509 -37.98 -24.94 -14.77
C GLY A 509 -38.71 -23.70 -15.29
N VAL A 510 -38.00 -22.76 -15.90
CA VAL A 510 -38.58 -21.56 -16.53
C VAL A 510 -39.55 -21.93 -17.66
N HIS A 511 -39.20 -22.92 -18.48
CA HIS A 511 -40.05 -23.39 -19.57
C HIS A 511 -41.34 -24.04 -19.06
N ARG A 512 -41.25 -24.91 -18.03
CA ARG A 512 -42.42 -25.53 -17.39
C ARG A 512 -43.31 -24.48 -16.72
N ILE A 513 -42.73 -23.50 -16.01
CA ILE A 513 -43.48 -22.38 -15.44
C ILE A 513 -44.26 -21.65 -16.54
N ARG A 514 -43.60 -21.36 -17.67
CA ARG A 514 -44.22 -20.69 -18.81
C ARG A 514 -45.32 -21.52 -19.50
N GLN A 515 -45.16 -22.83 -19.60
CA GLN A 515 -46.18 -23.72 -20.19
C GLN A 515 -47.37 -23.99 -19.26
N SER A 516 -47.15 -23.97 -17.95
CA SER A 516 -48.19 -24.21 -16.95
C SER A 516 -49.13 -23.02 -16.69
N GLY A 517 -48.86 -21.85 -17.29
CA GLY A 517 -49.67 -20.64 -17.08
C GLY A 517 -49.56 -20.03 -15.67
N LEU A 518 -48.65 -20.53 -14.84
CA LEU A 518 -48.48 -20.10 -13.45
C LEU A 518 -47.89 -18.69 -13.37
N GLY A 519 -48.53 -17.82 -12.60
CA GLY A 519 -48.07 -16.45 -12.35
C GLY A 519 -46.87 -16.40 -11.39
N ILE A 520 -46.20 -15.25 -11.30
CA ILE A 520 -45.05 -15.03 -10.40
C ILE A 520 -45.38 -15.37 -8.93
N ARG A 521 -46.65 -15.23 -8.52
CA ARG A 521 -47.13 -15.57 -7.17
C ARG A 521 -47.14 -17.09 -6.90
N ASP A 522 -47.47 -17.90 -7.91
CA ASP A 522 -47.52 -19.36 -7.77
C ASP A 522 -46.12 -19.98 -7.72
N VAL A 523 -45.17 -19.39 -8.46
CA VAL A 523 -43.74 -19.77 -8.42
C VAL A 523 -43.16 -19.55 -7.02
N LYS A 524 -43.53 -18.45 -6.35
CA LYS A 524 -43.09 -18.16 -4.98
C LYS A 524 -43.62 -19.21 -3.98
N ALA A 525 -44.89 -19.61 -4.13
CA ALA A 525 -45.50 -20.65 -3.30
C ALA A 525 -44.87 -22.03 -3.56
N HIS A 526 -44.58 -22.36 -4.82
CA HIS A 526 -43.94 -23.62 -5.19
C HIS A 526 -42.48 -23.68 -4.72
N PHE A 527 -41.72 -22.58 -4.82
CA PHE A 527 -40.34 -22.51 -4.35
C PHE A 527 -40.24 -22.58 -2.82
N GLN A 528 -41.21 -21.97 -2.09
CA GLN A 528 -41.33 -22.12 -0.64
C GLN A 528 -41.65 -23.56 -0.24
N SER A 529 -42.56 -24.23 -0.95
CA SER A 529 -42.88 -25.65 -0.75
C SER A 529 -41.66 -26.56 -1.01
N LEU A 530 -40.91 -26.30 -2.07
CA LEU A 530 -39.69 -27.04 -2.41
C LEU A 530 -38.58 -26.84 -1.36
N LEU A 531 -38.37 -25.60 -0.90
CA LEU A 531 -37.45 -25.29 0.19
C LEU A 531 -37.86 -25.96 1.50
N GLN A 532 -39.15 -25.94 1.84
CA GLN A 532 -39.67 -26.65 3.02
C GLN A 532 -39.48 -28.16 2.89
N GLY A 533 -39.70 -28.75 1.71
CA GLY A 533 -39.46 -30.17 1.45
C GLY A 533 -37.98 -30.57 1.51
N VAL A 534 -37.07 -29.73 1.00
CA VAL A 534 -35.62 -29.95 1.10
C VAL A 534 -35.14 -29.80 2.55
N LEU A 535 -35.62 -28.80 3.29
CA LEU A 535 -35.34 -28.62 4.71
C LEU A 535 -35.89 -29.78 5.55
N ALA A 536 -37.11 -30.25 5.27
CA ALA A 536 -37.69 -31.41 5.94
C ALA A 536 -36.86 -32.68 5.69
N LYS A 537 -36.42 -32.93 4.45
CA LYS A 537 -35.52 -34.05 4.14
C LYS A 537 -34.15 -33.91 4.79
N ALA A 538 -33.58 -32.70 4.83
CA ALA A 538 -32.30 -32.45 5.50
C ALA A 538 -32.40 -32.67 7.02
N VAL A 539 -33.48 -32.24 7.66
CA VAL A 539 -33.77 -32.50 9.08
C VAL A 539 -34.00 -33.98 9.33
N GLN A 540 -34.69 -34.68 8.44
CA GLN A 540 -34.92 -36.12 8.55
C GLN A 540 -33.62 -36.91 8.40
N HIS A 541 -32.73 -36.50 7.49
CA HIS A 541 -31.40 -37.07 7.34
C HIS A 541 -30.51 -36.77 8.55
N TRP A 542 -30.58 -35.55 9.08
CA TRP A 542 -29.87 -35.15 10.30
C TRP A 542 -30.32 -35.96 11.52
N ASN A 543 -31.62 -36.21 11.67
CA ASN A 543 -32.13 -37.06 12.74
C ASN A 543 -31.71 -38.53 12.56
N LEU A 544 -31.71 -39.06 11.34
CA LEU A 544 -31.17 -40.40 11.02
C LEU A 544 -29.69 -40.54 11.39
N VAL A 545 -28.87 -39.54 11.05
CA VAL A 545 -27.44 -39.49 11.39
C VAL A 545 -27.25 -39.33 12.91
N LYS A 546 -28.09 -38.52 13.57
CA LYS A 546 -28.06 -38.32 15.02
C LYS A 546 -28.45 -39.60 15.78
N ASP A 547 -29.46 -40.32 15.31
CA ASP A 547 -29.92 -41.59 15.90
C ASP A 547 -28.89 -42.71 15.66
N GLN A 548 -28.22 -42.74 14.51
CA GLN A 548 -27.06 -43.61 14.27
C GLN A 548 -25.85 -43.25 15.15
N ALA A 549 -25.60 -41.95 15.39
CA ALA A 549 -24.53 -41.53 16.29
C ALA A 549 -24.83 -41.85 17.76
N ALA A 550 -26.11 -41.84 18.17
CA ALA A 550 -26.54 -42.20 19.51
C ALA A 550 -26.49 -43.72 19.77
N SER A 551 -26.66 -44.56 18.75
CA SER A 551 -26.49 -46.02 18.88
C SER A 551 -25.01 -46.43 18.98
N TRP A 552 -24.10 -45.64 18.44
CA TRP A 552 -22.64 -45.85 18.55
C TRP A 552 -22.07 -45.48 19.94
N TYR A 553 -22.80 -44.71 20.74
CA TYR A 553 -22.41 -44.34 22.11
C TYR A 553 -23.05 -45.21 23.20
N SER A 554 -23.97 -46.10 22.82
CA SER A 554 -24.66 -47.03 23.72
C SER A 554 -24.32 -48.51 23.48
N SER A 555 -23.29 -48.77 22.67
CA SER A 555 -22.55 -50.04 22.54
C SER A 555 -21.07 -49.78 22.79
#